data_AF-A0A256AFY9-F1
#
_entry.id   AF-A0A256AFY9-F1
#
_cell.length_a   1.000
_cell.length_b   1.000
_cell.length_c   1.000
_cell.angle_alpha   90.00
_cell.angle_beta   90.00
_cell.angle_gamma   90.00
#
_symmetry.space_group_name_H-M   'P 1'
#
loop_
_entity.id
_entity.type
_entity.pdbx_description
1 polymer ?
#
loop_
_entity_poly.entity_id
_entity_poly.type
_entity_poly.pdbx_seq_one_letter_code
_entity_poly.pdbx_strand_id
1 'polypeptide(L)' 'MKASLEIDLSFNQILAVVKQLPRQQKIRLTKELEKEAIDTRLSKLLKRFNSEDLDMNLIDEEVERVRQQIYDQKKR' A
#
# COMPACT_ATOMS: atom_id res chain seq x y z
N MET A 1 34.91 6.97 -10.91
CA MET A 1 34.45 5.66 -10.42
C MET A 1 33.54 5.90 -9.22
N LYS A 2 32.21 5.76 -9.37
CA LYS A 2 31.29 5.83 -8.23
C LYS A 2 31.19 4.42 -7.65
N ALA A 3 32.02 4.12 -6.65
CA ALA A 3 31.89 2.86 -5.92
C ALA A 3 30.59 2.92 -5.11
N SER A 4 29.59 2.15 -5.52
CA SER A 4 28.44 1.82 -4.69
C SER A 4 28.95 0.95 -3.55
N LEU A 5 29.32 1.60 -2.45
CA LEU A 5 29.56 0.93 -1.17
C LEU A 5 28.23 0.35 -0.72
N GLU A 6 28.01 -0.94 -0.98
CA GLU A 6 26.95 -1.73 -0.35
C GLU A 6 27.33 -1.88 1.13
N ILE A 7 27.01 -0.85 1.92
CA ILE A 7 27.19 -0.90 3.36
C ILE A 7 25.95 -1.61 3.91
N ASP A 8 26.10 -2.89 4.25
CA ASP A 8 25.11 -3.65 5.02
C ASP A 8 25.04 -3.05 6.44
N LEU A 9 24.30 -1.95 6.57
CA LEU A 9 24.02 -1.32 7.85
C LEU A 9 22.78 -1.94 8.47
N SER A 10 22.94 -2.55 9.63
CA SER A 10 21.81 -2.92 10.48
C SER A 10 21.03 -1.69 10.93
N PHE A 11 19.74 -1.86 11.21
CA PHE A 11 18.87 -0.78 11.71
C PHE A 11 19.48 -0.03 12.92
N ASN A 12 20.12 -0.77 13.83
CA ASN A 12 20.75 -0.19 15.02
C ASN A 12 21.94 0.72 14.68
N GLN A 13 22.70 0.40 13.63
CA GLN A 13 23.80 1.23 13.15
C GLN A 13 23.27 2.50 12.48
N ILE A 14 22.21 2.38 11.67
CA ILE A 14 21.52 3.55 11.09
C ILE A 14 21.00 4.47 12.21
N LEU A 15 20.37 3.90 13.23
CA LEU A 15 19.86 4.65 14.37
C LEU A 15 20.98 5.37 15.14
N ALA A 16 22.14 4.72 15.31
CA ALA A 16 23.30 5.33 15.95
C ALA A 16 23.80 6.54 15.16
N VAL A 17 23.87 6.45 13.84
CA VAL A 17 24.25 7.56 12.95
C VAL A 17 23.25 8.70 13.07
N VAL A 18 21.94 8.40 12.98
CA VAL A 18 20.89 9.41 13.10
C VAL A 18 20.92 10.12 14.45
N LYS A 19 21.24 9.42 15.54
CA LYS A 19 21.38 10.02 16.89
C LYS A 19 22.54 11.02 16.97
N GLN A 20 23.61 10.81 16.22
CA GLN A 20 24.77 11.71 16.19
C GLN A 20 24.55 12.96 15.32
N LEU A 21 23.50 13.01 14.49
CA LEU A 21 23.24 14.15 13.61
C LEU A 21 22.87 15.42 14.41
N PRO A 22 23.29 16.61 13.94
CA PRO A 22 22.84 17.90 14.46
C PRO A 22 21.33 18.05 14.38
N ARG A 23 20.75 18.85 15.29
CA ARG A 23 19.29 19.04 15.41
C ARG A 23 18.62 19.44 14.09
N GLN A 24 19.24 20.32 13.31
CA GLN A 24 18.72 20.76 12.00
C GLN A 24 18.65 19.62 10.98
N GLN A 25 19.64 18.73 10.98
CA GLN A 25 19.68 17.59 10.06
C GLN A 25 18.69 16.51 10.47
N LYS A 26 18.46 16.31 11.78
CA LYS A 26 17.37 15.45 12.28
C LYS A 26 16.00 15.93 11.81
N ILE A 27 15.72 17.23 11.92
CA ILE A 27 14.45 17.81 11.44
C ILE A 27 14.26 17.58 9.94
N ARG A 28 15.32 17.76 9.15
CA ARG A 28 15.27 17.49 7.70
C ARG A 28 15.00 16.02 7.40
N LEU A 29 15.67 15.11 8.11
CA LEU A 29 15.48 13.67 7.95
C LEU A 29 14.06 13.24 8.31
N THR A 30 13.51 13.78 9.40
CA THR A 30 12.12 13.51 9.80
C THR A 30 11.14 13.94 8.72
N LYS A 31 11.32 15.12 8.10
CA LYS A 31 10.44 15.58 7.02
C LYS A 31 10.48 14.70 5.77
N GLU A 32 11.66 14.21 5.39
CA GLU A 32 11.80 13.29 4.25
C GLU A 32 11.14 11.93 4.55
N LEU A 33 11.37 11.38 5.74
CA LEU A 33 10.75 10.12 6.17
C LEU A 33 9.22 10.24 6.31
N GLU A 34 8.73 11.39 6.78
CA GLU A 34 7.30 11.69 6.84
C GLU A 34 6.69 11.77 5.45
N LYS A 35 7.36 12.39 4.48
CA LYS A 35 6.90 12.47 3.09
C LYS A 35 6.76 11.08 2.46
N GLU A 36 7.77 10.22 2.64
CA GLU A 36 7.74 8.84 2.16
C GLU A 36 6.65 8.00 2.86
N ALA A 37 6.46 8.20 4.16
CA ALA A 37 5.37 7.57 4.92
C ALA A 37 3.98 8.06 4.49
N ILE A 38 3.85 9.35 4.12
CA ILE A 38 2.61 9.92 3.58
C ILE A 38 2.32 9.34 2.19
N ASP A 39 3.31 9.25 1.31
CA ASP A 39 3.15 8.68 -0.04
C ASP A 39 2.73 7.21 0.01
N THR A 40 3.32 6.42 0.92
CA THR A 40 2.90 5.02 1.12
C THR A 40 1.50 4.90 1.71
N ARG A 41 1.11 5.78 2.63
CA ARG A 41 -0.26 5.82 3.16
C ARG A 41 -1.27 6.26 2.09
N LEU A 42 -0.95 7.28 1.31
CA LEU A 42 -1.77 7.75 0.20
C LEU A 42 -1.91 6.66 -0.87
N SER A 43 -0.82 5.97 -1.22
CA SER A 43 -0.85 4.83 -2.14
C SER A 43 -1.70 3.68 -1.61
N LYS A 44 -1.65 3.39 -0.30
CA LYS A 44 -2.52 2.39 0.33
C LYS A 44 -3.99 2.81 0.31
N LEU A 45 -4.28 4.09 0.54
CA LEU A 45 -5.64 4.63 0.46
C LEU A 45 -6.15 4.58 -0.98
N LEU A 46 -5.37 5.06 -1.95
CA LEU A 46 -5.71 5.00 -3.37
C LEU A 46 -5.92 3.56 -3.85
N LYS A 47 -5.13 2.59 -3.38
CA LYS A 47 -5.38 1.15 -3.66
C LYS A 47 -6.65 0.60 -3.03
N ARG A 48 -7.11 1.16 -1.91
CA ARG A 48 -8.40 0.80 -1.30
C ARG A 48 -9.58 1.47 -2.01
N PHE A 49 -9.37 2.66 -2.57
CA PHE A 49 -10.37 3.40 -3.35
C PHE A 49 -10.45 2.94 -4.81
N ASN A 50 -9.35 2.42 -5.38
CA ASN A 50 -9.40 1.54 -6.53
C ASN A 50 -10.02 0.22 -6.06
N SER A 51 -11.35 0.22 -5.96
CA SER A 51 -12.15 -0.98 -6.00
C SER A 51 -11.67 -1.86 -7.15
N GLU A 52 -11.58 -3.17 -6.89
CA GLU A 52 -11.47 -4.18 -7.95
C GLU A 52 -12.48 -3.80 -9.04
N ASP A 53 -12.00 -3.61 -10.27
CA ASP A 53 -12.85 -3.20 -11.38
C ASP A 53 -14.05 -4.16 -11.42
N LEU A 54 -15.23 -3.64 -11.07
CA LEU A 54 -16.46 -4.42 -11.05
C LEU A 54 -16.83 -4.73 -12.50
N ASP A 55 -16.35 -5.87 -12.99
CA ASP A 55 -16.60 -6.30 -14.36
C ASP A 55 -18.09 -6.61 -14.54
N MET A 56 -18.68 -6.11 -15.63
CA MET A 56 -20.08 -6.37 -15.96
C MET A 56 -20.36 -7.87 -16.08
N ASN A 57 -19.38 -8.66 -16.54
CA ASN A 57 -19.53 -10.11 -16.61
C ASN A 57 -19.72 -10.74 -15.22
N LEU A 58 -18.99 -10.25 -14.20
CA LEU A 58 -19.10 -10.73 -12.82
C LEU A 58 -20.49 -10.39 -12.24
N ILE A 59 -21.02 -9.21 -12.56
CA ILE A 59 -22.38 -8.81 -12.17
C ILE A 59 -23.41 -9.72 -12.84
N ASP A 60 -23.28 -9.94 -14.15
CA ASP A 60 -24.22 -10.76 -14.91
C ASP A 60 -24.23 -12.22 -14.42
N GLU A 61 -23.07 -12.79 -14.13
CA GLU A 61 -22.95 -14.13 -13.54
C GLU A 61 -23.65 -14.25 -12.19
N GLU A 62 -23.49 -13.26 -11.31
CA GLU A 62 -24.15 -13.26 -10.00
C GLU A 62 -25.67 -13.10 -10.14
N VAL A 63 -26.12 -12.23 -11.05
CA VAL A 63 -27.55 -12.03 -11.35
C VAL A 63 -28.19 -13.29 -11.90
N GLU A 64 -27.56 -13.98 -12.86
CA GLU A 64 -28.11 -15.22 -13.41
C GLU A 64 -28.12 -16.34 -12.38
N ARG A 65 -27.11 -16.43 -11.52
CA ARG A 65 -27.07 -17.39 -10.41
C ARG A 65 -28.25 -17.19 -9.46
N VAL A 66 -28.50 -15.96 -9.03
CA VAL A 66 -29.64 -15.63 -8.16
C VAL A 66 -30.97 -15.89 -8.87
N ARG A 67 -31.06 -15.55 -10.16
CA ARG A 67 -32.27 -15.81 -10.96
C ARG A 67 -32.59 -17.30 -11.04
N GLN A 68 -31.60 -18.15 -11.27
CA GLN A 68 -31.78 -19.61 -11.27
C GLN A 68 -32.26 -20.12 -9.91
N GLN A 69 -31.66 -19.67 -8.81
CA GLN A 69 -32.09 -20.06 -7.46
C GLN A 69 -33.55 -19.72 -7.19
N ILE A 70 -34.01 -18.54 -7.62
CA ILE A 70 -35.42 -18.13 -7.47
C ILE A 70 -36.36 -19.02 -8.29
N TYR A 71 -35.97 -19.38 -9.52
CA TYR A 71 -36.77 -20.28 -10.35
C TYR A 71 -36.83 -21.70 -9.79
N ASP A 72 -35.72 -22.21 -9.26
CA ASP A 72 -35.66 -23.53 -8.63
C ASP A 72 -36.49 -23.59 -7.34
N GLN A 73 -36.51 -22.50 -6.57
CA GLN A 73 -37.39 -22.36 -5.40
C GLN A 73 -38.88 -22.30 -5.78
N LYS A 74 -39.23 -21.70 -6.93
CA LYS A 74 -40.62 -21.64 -7.43
C LYS A 74 -41.10 -22.93 -8.09
N LYS A 75 -40.18 -23.79 -8.55
CA LYS A 75 -40.51 -25.09 -9.17
C LYS A 75 -40.63 -26.24 -8.16
N ARG A 76 -40.19 -26.04 -6.91
CA ARG A 76 -40.46 -26.91 -5.77
C ARG A 76 -41.77 -26.55 -5.10
#